data_AF-A0A537ZNJ7-F1
#
_entry.id   AF-A0A537ZNJ7-F1
#
_cell.length_a   1.000
_cell.length_b   1.000
_cell.length_c   1.000
_cell.angle_alpha   90.00
_cell.angle_beta   90.00
_cell.angle_gamma   90.00
#
_symmetry.space_group_name_H-M   'P 1'
#
loop_
_entity.id
_entity.type
_entity.pdbx_description
1 polymer ?
#
loop_
_entity_poly.entity_id
_entity_poly.type
_entity_poly.pdbx_seq_one_letter_code
_entity_poly.pdbx_strand_id
1 'polypeptide(L)'
;MRLVLVRHAEAAPGTPDELRTLTTEGREQARRLGEQLRADGIQPDAVLTSPLLRARETGDALGFGTAQARDALAPGATEDDVRGAITGRGETVVVVGHQPDCGRIAAALGDGTEPAFPPAGVFVLDLPS
;
A
#
# COMPACT_ATOMS: atom_id res chain seq x y z
N MET A 1 9.76 13.75 2.09
CA MET A 1 9.31 12.54 1.36
C MET A 1 7.85 12.26 1.69
N ARG A 2 7.01 12.01 0.69
CA ARG A 2 5.59 11.67 0.83
C ARG A 2 5.37 10.16 0.70
N LEU A 3 4.81 9.56 1.72
CA LEU A 3 4.42 8.15 1.76
C LEU A 3 2.91 8.04 1.56
N VAL A 4 2.47 7.32 0.54
CA VAL A 4 1.08 6.96 0.31
C VAL A 4 0.90 5.49 0.73
N LEU A 5 0.44 5.28 1.95
CA LEU A 5 0.25 3.96 2.52
C LEU A 5 -1.14 3.43 2.16
N VAL A 6 -1.21 2.23 1.58
CA VAL A 6 -2.43 1.61 1.06
C VAL A 6 -2.57 0.21 1.65
N ARG A 7 -3.75 -0.15 2.14
CA ARG A 7 -4.08 -1.56 2.40
C ARG A 7 -4.50 -2.21 1.08
N HIS A 8 -4.07 -3.45 0.84
CA HIS A 8 -4.57 -4.22 -0.31
C HIS A 8 -6.11 -4.18 -0.43
N ALA A 9 -6.61 -4.20 -1.66
CA ALA A 9 -8.04 -4.23 -1.95
C ALA A 9 -8.68 -5.58 -1.59
N GLU A 10 -10.00 -5.68 -1.76
CA GLU A 10 -10.72 -6.87 -1.36
C GLU A 10 -10.22 -8.13 -2.07
N ALA A 11 -9.91 -9.17 -1.28
CA ALA A 11 -9.35 -10.42 -1.77
C ALA A 11 -10.25 -11.59 -1.43
N ALA A 12 -10.45 -12.48 -2.40
CA ALA A 12 -11.26 -13.68 -2.24
C ALA A 12 -10.70 -14.57 -1.11
N PRO A 13 -11.55 -15.37 -0.44
CA PRO A 13 -11.07 -16.46 0.39
C PRO A 13 -10.20 -17.41 -0.45
N GLY A 14 -9.20 -18.04 0.16
CA GLY A 14 -8.32 -18.97 -0.54
C GLY A 14 -7.28 -19.61 0.37
N THR A 15 -6.70 -20.72 -0.09
CA THR A 15 -5.64 -21.45 0.61
C THR A 15 -4.62 -21.94 -0.41
N PRO A 16 -3.31 -21.71 -0.19
CA PRO A 16 -2.70 -20.96 0.91
C PRO A 16 -3.03 -19.45 0.87
N ASP A 17 -2.98 -18.76 2.01
CA ASP A 17 -3.39 -17.34 2.14
C ASP A 17 -2.64 -16.41 1.16
N GLU A 18 -1.37 -16.71 0.91
CA GLU A 18 -0.48 -15.96 0.01
C GLU A 18 -0.94 -15.94 -1.45
N LEU A 19 -1.69 -16.96 -1.88
CA LEU A 19 -2.21 -17.10 -3.26
C LEU A 19 -3.62 -16.53 -3.42
N ARG A 20 -4.18 -15.90 -2.38
CA ARG A 20 -5.47 -15.21 -2.49
C ARG A 20 -5.36 -14.06 -3.48
N THR A 21 -6.20 -14.10 -4.50
CA THR A 21 -6.34 -13.05 -5.50
C THR A 21 -7.37 -12.01 -5.07
N LEU A 22 -7.32 -10.83 -5.67
CA LEU A 22 -8.40 -9.86 -5.60
C LEU A 22 -9.71 -10.44 -6.14
N THR A 23 -10.82 -10.01 -5.53
CA THR A 23 -12.14 -10.18 -6.14
C THR A 23 -12.29 -9.23 -7.34
N THR A 24 -13.34 -9.40 -8.13
CA THR A 24 -13.67 -8.44 -9.20
C THR A 24 -13.88 -7.04 -8.61
N GLU A 25 -14.60 -6.96 -7.50
CA GLU A 25 -14.84 -5.75 -6.74
C GLU A 25 -13.54 -5.16 -6.19
N GLY A 26 -12.62 -5.99 -5.68
CA GLY A 26 -11.31 -5.56 -5.21
C GLY A 26 -10.44 -4.95 -6.31
N ARG A 27 -10.46 -5.52 -7.52
CA ARG A 27 -9.76 -4.91 -8.68
C ARG A 27 -10.34 -3.55 -9.04
N GLU A 28 -11.66 -3.42 -9.02
CA GLU A 28 -12.33 -2.13 -9.26
C GLU A 28 -12.07 -1.11 -8.14
N GLN A 29 -12.01 -1.53 -6.88
CA GLN A 29 -11.62 -0.70 -5.74
C GLN A 29 -10.21 -0.13 -5.95
N ALA A 30 -9.24 -0.98 -6.30
CA ALA A 30 -7.86 -0.56 -6.55
C ALA A 30 -7.76 0.41 -7.75
N ARG A 31 -8.46 0.12 -8.85
CA ARG A 31 -8.49 1.01 -10.03
C ARG A 31 -9.03 2.39 -9.67
N ARG A 32 -10.17 2.45 -8.97
CA ARG A 32 -10.79 3.71 -8.52
C ARG A 32 -9.89 4.49 -7.56
N LEU A 33 -9.23 3.79 -6.63
CA LEU A 33 -8.25 4.42 -5.74
C LEU A 33 -7.11 5.05 -6.55
N GLY A 34 -6.57 4.34 -7.55
CA GLY A 34 -5.54 4.91 -8.42
C GLY A 34 -6.02 6.14 -9.18
N GLU A 35 -7.25 6.14 -9.70
CA GLU A 35 -7.87 7.30 -10.36
C GLU A 35 -8.03 8.49 -9.42
N GLN A 36 -8.50 8.23 -8.19
CA GLN A 36 -8.64 9.25 -7.15
C GLN A 36 -7.26 9.85 -6.80
N LEU A 37 -6.26 9.02 -6.55
CA LEU A 37 -4.90 9.49 -6.23
C LEU A 37 -4.33 10.37 -7.35
N ARG A 38 -4.56 10.03 -8.63
CA ARG A 38 -4.16 10.89 -9.75
C ARG A 38 -4.91 12.22 -9.75
N ALA A 39 -6.21 12.21 -9.49
CA ALA A 39 -7.03 13.42 -9.42
C ALA A 39 -6.59 14.33 -8.26
N ASP A 40 -6.12 13.74 -7.16
CA ASP A 40 -5.54 14.43 -6.00
C ASP A 40 -4.09 14.93 -6.25
N GLY A 41 -3.56 14.71 -7.46
CA GLY A 41 -2.23 15.17 -7.88
C GLY A 41 -1.08 14.26 -7.46
N ILE A 42 -1.36 13.04 -6.96
CA ILE A 42 -0.33 12.06 -6.63
C ILE A 42 0.28 11.49 -7.92
N GLN A 43 1.59 11.68 -8.04
CA GLN A 43 2.43 11.10 -9.08
C GLN A 43 3.60 10.39 -8.39
N PRO A 44 3.49 9.09 -8.10
CA PRO A 44 4.51 8.39 -7.34
C PRO A 44 5.70 8.03 -8.22
N ASP A 45 6.90 8.16 -7.65
CA ASP A 45 8.16 7.72 -8.25
C ASP A 45 8.31 6.19 -8.20
N ALA A 46 7.67 5.56 -7.22
CA ALA A 46 7.64 4.11 -7.06
C ALA A 46 6.34 3.60 -6.43
N VAL A 47 5.93 2.40 -6.84
CA VAL A 47 4.90 1.60 -6.18
C VAL A 47 5.56 0.36 -5.61
N LEU A 48 5.59 0.25 -4.29
CA LEU A 48 6.14 -0.88 -3.56
C LEU A 48 5.01 -1.69 -2.93
N THR A 49 5.15 -3.00 -2.89
CA THR A 49 4.10 -3.87 -2.33
C THR A 49 4.68 -4.97 -1.48
N SER A 50 3.86 -5.50 -0.58
CA SER A 50 4.04 -6.85 -0.05
C SER A 50 4.21 -7.88 -1.18
N PRO A 51 4.92 -9.01 -0.97
CA PRO A 51 5.04 -10.05 -1.98
C PRO A 51 3.76 -10.87 -2.19
N LEU A 52 2.79 -10.81 -1.25
CA LEU A 52 1.53 -11.54 -1.35
C LEU A 52 0.69 -11.07 -2.54
N LEU A 53 0.03 -12.02 -3.22
CA LEU A 53 -0.57 -11.79 -4.53
C LEU A 53 -1.59 -10.65 -4.54
N ARG A 54 -2.51 -10.61 -3.56
CA ARG A 54 -3.49 -9.54 -3.40
C ARG A 54 -2.89 -8.13 -3.32
N ALA A 55 -1.72 -7.96 -2.69
CA ALA A 55 -1.07 -6.67 -2.56
C ALA A 55 -0.40 -6.25 -3.88
N ARG A 56 0.23 -7.21 -4.58
CA ARG A 56 0.79 -7.00 -5.91
C ARG A 56 -0.27 -6.61 -6.92
N GLU A 57 -1.36 -7.40 -7.00
CA GLU A 57 -2.50 -7.11 -7.87
C GLU A 57 -3.12 -5.74 -7.55
N THR A 58 -3.20 -5.36 -6.26
CA THR A 58 -3.68 -4.02 -5.88
C THR A 58 -2.74 -2.94 -6.41
N GLY A 59 -1.43 -3.07 -6.18
CA GLY A 59 -0.43 -2.11 -6.62
C GLY A 59 -0.41 -1.91 -8.14
N ASP A 60 -0.49 -3.01 -8.90
CA ASP A 60 -0.58 -2.96 -10.37
C ASP A 60 -1.88 -2.30 -10.82
N ALA A 61 -3.01 -2.62 -10.17
CA ALA A 61 -4.33 -2.07 -10.49
C ALA A 61 -4.48 -0.57 -10.19
N LEU A 62 -3.62 0.02 -9.33
CA LEU A 62 -3.56 1.48 -9.16
C LEU A 62 -3.19 2.17 -10.48
N GLY A 63 -2.44 1.51 -11.37
CA GLY A 63 -2.10 1.98 -12.72
C GLY A 63 -1.03 3.07 -12.75
N PHE A 64 -0.15 3.14 -11.76
CA PHE A 64 1.01 4.05 -11.74
C PHE A 64 2.28 3.45 -12.35
N GLY A 65 2.20 2.22 -12.87
CA GLY A 65 3.33 1.45 -13.37
C GLY A 65 3.36 0.06 -12.76
N THR A 66 4.41 -0.71 -13.04
CA THR A 66 4.58 -2.05 -12.49
C THR A 66 4.98 -1.97 -11.01
N ALA A 67 4.19 -2.63 -10.16
CA ALA A 67 4.46 -2.72 -8.74
C ALA A 67 5.72 -3.55 -8.44
N GLN A 68 6.51 -3.11 -7.46
CA GLN A 68 7.73 -3.78 -7.04
C GLN A 68 7.52 -4.47 -5.69
N ALA A 69 7.53 -5.80 -5.69
CA ALA A 69 7.43 -6.58 -4.47
C ALA A 69 8.67 -6.41 -3.57
N ARG A 70 8.43 -6.27 -2.26
CA ARG A 70 9.47 -6.16 -1.22
C ARG A 70 9.10 -7.06 -0.04
N ASP A 71 9.97 -8.00 0.31
CA ASP A 71 9.71 -8.93 1.41
C ASP A 71 9.52 -8.22 2.77
N ALA A 72 10.20 -7.09 2.96
CA ALA A 72 10.02 -6.22 4.13
C ALA A 72 8.58 -5.68 4.31
N LEU A 73 7.75 -5.75 3.28
CA LEU A 73 6.34 -5.33 3.31
C LEU A 73 5.37 -6.52 3.48
N ALA A 74 5.87 -7.71 3.81
CA ALA A 74 5.04 -8.86 4.19
C ALA A 74 4.21 -8.56 5.46
N PRO A 75 3.13 -9.31 5.73
CA PRO A 75 2.40 -9.19 7.00
C PRO A 75 3.35 -9.26 8.21
N GLY A 76 3.18 -8.33 9.15
CA GLY A 76 4.09 -8.11 10.27
C GLY A 76 5.12 -6.99 10.04
N ALA A 77 5.03 -6.26 8.93
CA ALA A 77 5.91 -5.12 8.65
C ALA A 77 5.80 -4.00 9.71
N THR A 78 6.93 -3.36 9.99
CA THR A 78 7.06 -2.23 10.91
C THR A 78 7.24 -0.91 10.17
N GLU A 79 7.21 0.20 10.90
CA GLU A 79 7.53 1.53 10.39
C GLU A 79 8.97 1.62 9.87
N ASP A 80 9.91 0.92 10.51
CA ASP A 80 11.31 0.87 10.10
C ASP A 80 11.48 0.09 8.80
N ASP A 81 10.75 -1.01 8.63
CA ASP A 81 10.73 -1.77 7.37
C ASP A 81 10.22 -0.91 6.21
N VAL A 82 9.16 -0.14 6.44
CA VAL A 82 8.62 0.80 5.44
C VAL A 82 9.64 1.90 5.13
N ARG A 83 10.26 2.52 6.15
CA ARG A 83 11.29 3.56 5.95
C ARG A 83 12.47 3.03 5.14
N GLY A 84 12.94 1.82 5.46
CA GLY A 84 14.00 1.15 4.70
C GLY A 84 13.61 0.88 3.25
N ALA A 85 12.37 0.42 3.01
CA ALA A 85 11.87 0.10 1.67
C ALA A 85 11.76 1.34 0.76
N ILE A 86 11.34 2.48 1.30
CA ILE A 86 11.10 3.72 0.55
C ILE A 86 12.35 4.62 0.40
N THR A 87 13.40 4.39 1.18
CA THR A 87 14.64 5.17 1.10
C THR A 87 15.26 5.08 -0.30
N GLY A 88 15.56 6.24 -0.90
CA GLY A 88 16.15 6.33 -2.25
C GLY A 88 15.21 5.96 -3.38
N ARG A 89 13.89 5.94 -3.15
CA ARG A 89 12.86 5.60 -4.15
C ARG A 89 12.16 6.82 -4.77
N GLY A 90 12.58 8.02 -4.42
CA GLY A 90 12.00 9.28 -4.90
C GLY A 90 11.34 10.07 -3.79
N GLU A 91 10.62 11.12 -4.19
CA GLU A 91 9.93 12.03 -3.28
C GLU A 91 8.55 11.53 -2.89
N THR A 92 7.85 10.83 -3.77
CA THR A 92 6.52 10.26 -3.49
C THR A 92 6.51 8.76 -3.75
N VAL A 93 6.22 7.96 -2.72
CA VAL A 93 6.23 6.49 -2.82
C VAL A 93 4.89 5.94 -2.35
N VAL A 94 4.28 5.08 -3.17
CA VAL A 94 3.12 4.28 -2.75
C VAL A 94 3.60 2.97 -2.15
N VAL A 95 3.04 2.59 -1.01
CA VAL A 95 3.31 1.32 -0.33
C VAL A 95 1.99 0.57 -0.14
N VAL A 96 1.88 -0.64 -0.68
CA VAL A 96 0.70 -1.51 -0.51
C VAL A 96 1.00 -2.66 0.45
N GLY A 97 0.28 -2.67 1.58
CA GLY A 97 0.49 -3.62 2.68
C GLY A 97 -0.82 -4.23 3.21
N HIS A 98 -0.80 -4.61 4.48
CA HIS A 98 -1.85 -5.40 5.14
C HIS A 98 -2.33 -4.75 6.44
N GLN A 99 -3.47 -5.20 6.93
CA GLN A 99 -3.88 -4.95 8.31
C GLN A 99 -3.35 -6.08 9.23
N PRO A 100 -3.00 -5.77 10.49
CA PRO A 100 -3.12 -4.46 11.16
C PRO A 100 -1.99 -3.46 10.86
N ASP A 101 -0.94 -3.89 10.14
CA ASP A 101 0.32 -3.16 9.97
C ASP A 101 0.12 -1.73 9.44
N CYS A 102 -0.72 -1.53 8.41
CA CYS A 102 -0.95 -0.19 7.85
C CYS A 102 -1.45 0.82 8.90
N GLY A 103 -2.32 0.40 9.82
CA GLY A 103 -2.85 1.29 10.87
C GLY A 103 -1.75 1.69 11.85
N ARG A 104 -1.00 0.69 12.33
CA ARG A 104 0.12 0.87 13.27
C ARG A 104 1.24 1.72 12.68
N ILE A 105 1.62 1.46 11.43
CA ILE A 105 2.64 2.23 10.71
C ILE A 105 2.19 3.67 10.52
N ALA A 106 0.93 3.90 10.15
CA ALA A 106 0.40 5.26 10.03
C ALA A 106 0.42 6.02 11.35
N ALA A 107 0.08 5.35 12.47
CA ALA A 107 0.18 5.93 13.80
C ALA A 107 1.64 6.26 14.18
N ALA A 108 2.56 5.31 14.01
CA ALA A 108 3.96 5.45 14.39
C ALA A 108 4.69 6.53 13.58
N LEU A 109 4.35 6.69 12.31
CA LEU A 109 4.93 7.69 11.41
C LEU A 109 4.19 9.04 11.42
N GLY A 110 2.97 9.07 11.94
CA GLY A 110 2.08 10.22 11.96
C GLY A 110 1.95 10.83 13.36
N ASP A 111 0.71 11.05 13.79
CA ASP A 111 0.37 11.73 15.05
C ASP A 111 0.07 10.76 16.22
N GLY A 112 0.32 9.47 16.03
CA GLY A 112 0.01 8.42 17.01
C GLY A 112 -1.41 7.84 16.91
N THR A 113 -2.27 8.36 16.04
CA THR A 113 -3.63 7.81 15.83
C THR A 113 -3.59 6.70 14.78
N GLU A 114 -4.20 5.54 15.08
CA GLU A 114 -4.39 4.49 14.07
C GLU A 114 -5.63 4.79 13.21
N PRO A 115 -5.47 5.18 11.93
CA PRO A 115 -6.61 5.38 11.05
C PRO A 115 -7.20 4.04 10.61
N ALA A 116 -8.48 4.05 10.23
CA ALA A 116 -9.12 2.87 9.66
C ALA A 116 -8.64 2.62 8.23
N PHE A 117 -8.25 1.38 7.94
CA PHE A 117 -7.96 0.91 6.59
C PHE A 117 -8.97 -0.18 6.20
N PRO A 118 -10.14 0.18 5.63
CA PRO A 118 -10.92 -0.79 4.85
C PRO A 118 -10.08 -1.32 3.68
N PRO A 119 -10.49 -2.39 2.98
CA PRO A 119 -9.85 -2.78 1.73
C PRO A 119 -9.73 -1.59 0.77
N ALA A 120 -8.55 -1.42 0.15
CA ALA A 120 -8.17 -0.22 -0.62
C ALA A 120 -8.24 1.11 0.18
N GLY A 121 -8.18 1.05 1.51
CA GLY A 121 -7.99 2.22 2.35
C GLY A 121 -6.60 2.83 2.13
N VAL A 122 -6.51 4.15 2.21
CA VAL A 122 -5.29 4.91 1.98
C VAL A 122 -5.07 5.95 3.07
N PHE A 123 -3.81 6.19 3.42
CA PHE A 123 -3.39 7.28 4.27
C PHE A 123 -2.11 7.91 3.71
N VAL A 124 -2.05 9.23 3.66
CA VAL A 124 -0.91 9.98 3.12
C VAL A 124 -0.15 10.64 4.26
N LEU A 125 1.16 10.41 4.31
CA LEU A 125 2.07 10.94 5.33
C LEU A 125 3.17 11.76 4.65
N ASP A 126 3.40 12.97 5.14
CA ASP A 126 4.59 13.75 4.79
C ASP A 126 5.67 13.49 5.85
N LEU A 127 6.69 12.73 5.47
CA LEU A 127 7.80 12.34 6.34
C LEU A 127 8.94 13.37 6.25
N PRO A 128 9.56 13.71 7.39
CA PRO A 128 10.76 14.54 7.38
C PRO A 128 11.86 13.85 6.59
N SER A 129 12.61 14.65 5.83
CA SER A 129 13.83 14.25 5.11
C SER A 129 14.96 13.90 6.06
#